data_AF-A0A183F5L5-F1
#
_entry.id   AF-A0A183F5L5-F1
#
_cell.length_a   1.000
_cell.length_b   1.000
_cell.length_c   1.000
_cell.angle_alpha   90.00
_cell.angle_beta   90.00
_cell.angle_gamma   90.00
#
_symmetry.space_group_name_H-M   'P 1'
#
loop_
_entity.id
_entity.type
_entity.pdbx_description
1 polymer ?
#
loop_
_entity_poly.entity_id
_entity_poly.type
_entity_poly.pdbx_seq_one_letter_code
_entity_poly.pdbx_strand_id
1 'polypeptide(L)'
;LANCSQKYVVLVDETMHWITFFLEAGEPVNPTFYVQGEDDEIDEQSPSSYAARFNSLPPGQYLIGPSADLPTSYCQFSMRARTEMTLQGGFMLGSGYDLERSDFPNTRYTYYQQSAPVAVHVNRNRSPGTLNAISFVGEENAFSRPKLLGKRYNCAYEYVFESFYCDATGYYYVQIEGVSFQGFNFRRIIPFNCIVSPPKPTTPPTTTPAPTPLSQCQNGGVLVTNLDSSSYCYCLGLFTGTNCETRICANGGETSEIVEIASR
;
A
#
# COMPACT_ATOMS: atom_id res chain seq x y z
N LEU A 1 20.64 -4.06 22.77
CA LEU A 1 20.61 -3.88 24.23
C LEU A 1 22.03 -3.61 24.68
N ALA A 2 22.27 -2.48 25.31
CA ALA A 2 23.55 -2.11 25.87
C ALA A 2 23.40 -1.80 27.36
N ASN A 3 24.50 -1.64 28.06
CA ASN A 3 24.44 -1.19 29.46
C ASN A 3 23.99 0.28 29.52
N CYS A 4 23.43 0.71 30.65
CA CYS A 4 22.97 2.08 30.88
C CYS A 4 24.10 3.12 31.00
N SER A 5 25.30 2.82 30.50
CA SER A 5 26.48 3.70 30.51
C SER A 5 27.17 3.82 29.15
N GLN A 6 26.75 3.03 28.15
CA GLN A 6 27.28 3.13 26.80
C GLN A 6 26.85 4.43 26.16
N LYS A 7 27.82 5.25 25.74
CA LYS A 7 27.55 6.49 25.03
C LYS A 7 27.04 6.20 23.61
N TYR A 8 26.07 6.99 23.17
CA TYR A 8 25.53 6.92 21.82
C TYR A 8 25.90 8.16 21.05
N VAL A 9 26.22 7.96 19.77
CA VAL A 9 26.31 9.05 18.81
C VAL A 9 24.99 9.08 18.05
N VAL A 10 24.29 10.20 18.14
CA VAL A 10 23.12 10.49 17.31
C VAL A 10 23.42 11.64 16.38
N LEU A 11 22.75 11.62 15.24
CA LEU A 11 22.93 12.62 14.19
C LEU A 11 21.59 13.26 13.94
N VAL A 12 21.59 14.58 13.89
CA VAL A 12 20.41 15.41 13.61
C VAL A 12 20.66 16.08 12.27
N ASP A 13 19.65 16.03 11.40
CA ASP A 13 19.66 16.75 10.13
C ASP A 13 18.69 17.94 10.12
N GLU A 14 18.81 18.79 9.11
CA GLU A 14 18.00 19.99 8.91
C GLU A 14 16.49 19.73 8.73
N THR A 15 16.11 18.50 8.42
CA THR A 15 14.71 18.10 8.21
C THR A 15 14.07 17.53 9.48
N MET A 16 14.86 17.25 10.51
CA MET A 16 14.42 16.68 11.77
C MET A 16 13.89 17.74 12.74
N HIS A 17 12.69 17.51 13.27
CA HIS A 17 12.05 18.36 14.25
C HIS A 17 11.20 17.53 15.21
N TRP A 18 10.87 18.10 16.37
CA TRP A 18 10.20 17.39 17.47
C TRP A 18 10.91 16.07 17.78
N ILE A 19 12.18 16.21 18.12
CA ILE A 19 13.09 15.11 18.39
C ILE A 19 12.87 14.70 19.85
N THR A 20 12.54 13.44 20.08
CA THR A 20 12.45 12.87 21.42
C THR A 20 13.45 11.72 21.51
N PHE A 21 14.31 11.78 22.50
CA PHE A 21 15.20 10.69 22.87
C PHE A 21 14.56 9.91 24.01
N PHE A 22 14.56 8.58 23.90
CA PHE A 22 14.02 7.66 24.89
C PHE A 22 15.11 6.73 25.39
N LEU A 23 15.15 6.56 26.70
CA LEU A 23 15.97 5.58 27.38
C LEU A 23 15.07 4.72 28.28
N GLU A 24 15.01 3.44 27.97
CA GLU A 24 14.18 2.47 28.69
C GLU A 24 15.07 1.42 29.34
N ALA A 25 14.83 1.14 30.61
CA ALA A 25 15.49 0.07 31.36
C ALA A 25 14.50 -1.05 31.66
N GLY A 26 14.98 -2.30 31.63
CA GLY A 26 14.16 -3.46 32.01
C GLY A 26 13.86 -3.55 33.52
N GLU A 27 14.60 -2.78 34.33
CA GLU A 27 14.51 -2.74 35.78
C GLU A 27 14.31 -1.28 36.25
N PRO A 28 13.70 -1.05 37.44
CA PRO A 28 13.47 0.29 37.96
C PRO A 28 14.77 0.90 38.54
N VAL A 29 15.67 1.32 37.67
CA VAL A 29 17.01 1.85 38.01
C VAL A 29 17.16 3.35 37.77
N ASN A 30 16.04 4.07 37.68
CA ASN A 30 15.96 5.52 37.44
C ASN A 30 16.91 5.97 36.31
N PRO A 31 16.73 5.45 35.07
CA PRO A 31 17.60 5.82 33.96
C PRO A 31 17.48 7.32 33.67
N THR A 32 18.57 7.93 33.22
CA THR A 32 18.66 9.33 32.77
C THR A 32 19.69 9.44 31.65
N PHE A 33 19.70 10.54 30.91
CA PHE A 33 20.81 10.84 29.98
C PHE A 33 21.04 12.34 29.88
N TYR A 34 22.25 12.72 29.47
CA TYR A 34 22.53 14.07 29.00
C TYR A 34 22.75 14.07 27.48
N VAL A 35 22.40 15.19 26.84
CA VAL A 35 22.77 15.51 25.47
C VAL A 35 23.90 16.51 25.51
N GLN A 36 25.04 16.20 24.88
CA GLN A 36 26.19 17.10 24.94
C GLN A 36 25.89 18.45 24.30
N GLY A 37 25.98 19.52 25.09
CA GLY A 37 25.88 20.90 24.62
C GLY A 37 24.46 21.45 24.49
N GLU A 38 23.45 20.74 24.99
CA GLU A 38 22.05 21.12 24.92
C GLU A 38 21.37 20.89 26.28
N ASP A 39 20.42 21.76 26.63
CA ASP A 39 19.56 21.57 27.79
C ASP A 39 18.30 20.80 27.38
N ASP A 40 17.93 19.79 28.17
CA ASP A 40 16.78 18.94 27.90
C ASP A 40 15.47 19.47 28.52
N GLU A 41 14.38 19.36 27.75
CA GLU A 41 13.03 19.48 28.30
C GLU A 41 12.51 18.07 28.61
N ILE A 42 12.26 17.79 29.89
CA ILE A 42 11.76 16.48 30.34
C ILE A 42 10.37 16.25 29.74
N ASP A 43 10.22 15.17 28.99
CA ASP A 43 8.95 14.75 28.37
C ASP A 43 8.30 13.63 29.20
N GLU A 44 9.08 12.65 29.62
CA GLU A 44 8.63 11.52 30.44
C GLU A 44 9.71 11.11 31.45
N GLN A 45 9.32 10.83 32.68
CA GLN A 45 10.22 10.24 33.68
C GLN A 45 9.46 9.23 34.53
N SER A 46 9.98 8.02 34.59
CA SER A 46 9.51 6.94 35.45
C SER A 46 10.70 6.19 36.06
N PRO A 47 10.49 5.29 37.04
CA PRO A 47 11.57 4.47 37.58
C PRO A 47 12.32 3.64 36.53
N SER A 48 11.70 3.37 35.37
CA SER A 48 12.25 2.53 34.30
C SER A 48 12.43 3.25 32.97
N SER A 49 12.02 4.51 32.83
CA SER A 49 12.10 5.26 31.57
C SER A 49 12.48 6.72 31.79
N TYR A 50 13.21 7.28 30.84
CA TYR A 50 13.47 8.71 30.74
C TYR A 50 13.39 9.16 29.29
N ALA A 51 12.64 10.23 29.04
CA ALA A 51 12.50 10.83 27.74
C ALA A 51 12.70 12.35 27.82
N ALA A 52 13.49 12.86 26.88
CA ALA A 52 13.71 14.28 26.70
C ALA A 52 13.30 14.70 25.29
N ARG A 53 12.60 15.83 25.20
CA ARG A 53 12.09 16.38 23.95
C ARG A 53 12.82 17.66 23.58
N PHE A 54 13.08 17.81 22.30
CA PHE A 54 13.71 18.96 21.68
C PHE A 54 12.86 19.38 20.49
N ASN A 55 12.39 20.64 20.49
CA ASN A 55 11.59 21.15 19.37
C ASN A 55 12.40 21.18 18.07
N SER A 56 13.65 21.59 18.16
CA SER A 56 14.65 21.56 17.10
C SER A 56 16.04 21.46 17.73
N LEU A 57 16.94 20.76 17.06
CA LEU A 57 18.35 20.73 17.37
C LEU A 57 19.11 21.17 16.11
N PRO A 58 20.14 22.02 16.23
CA PRO A 58 21.02 22.31 15.11
C PRO A 58 21.52 21.04 14.41
N PRO A 59 21.62 21.01 13.07
CA PRO A 59 22.14 19.85 12.36
C PRO A 59 23.58 19.55 12.81
N GLY A 60 23.84 18.31 13.17
CA GLY A 60 25.12 17.94 13.76
C GLY A 60 25.14 16.57 14.42
N GLN A 61 26.28 16.30 15.05
CA GLN A 61 26.51 15.08 15.80
C GLN A 61 26.40 15.38 17.29
N TYR A 62 25.55 14.63 17.97
CA TYR A 62 25.33 14.74 19.41
C TYR A 62 25.78 13.47 20.11
N LEU A 63 26.52 13.66 21.20
CA LEU A 63 26.90 12.58 22.11
C LEU A 63 25.86 12.51 23.21
N ILE A 64 25.22 11.35 23.34
CA ILE A 64 24.30 11.06 24.43
C ILE A 64 25.01 10.16 25.42
N GLY A 65 25.02 10.59 26.68
CA GLY A 65 25.59 9.83 27.78
C GLY A 65 24.49 9.35 28.72
N PRO A 66 24.03 8.09 28.58
CA PRO A 66 23.11 7.48 29.52
C PRO A 66 23.75 7.29 30.90
N SER A 67 22.90 7.29 31.92
CA SER A 67 23.22 6.96 33.29
C SER A 67 22.03 6.26 33.94
N ALA A 68 22.28 5.49 34.99
CA ALA A 68 21.27 4.84 35.82
C ALA A 68 21.88 4.54 37.19
N ASP A 69 21.04 4.29 38.20
CA ASP A 69 21.47 3.91 39.55
C ASP A 69 22.35 2.64 39.53
N LEU A 70 22.03 1.70 38.63
CA LEU A 70 22.84 0.52 38.35
C LEU A 70 23.36 0.56 36.90
N PRO A 71 24.62 1.01 36.68
CA PRO A 71 25.16 1.20 35.33
C PRO A 71 25.28 -0.08 34.50
N THR A 72 25.27 -1.25 35.15
CA THR A 72 25.33 -2.57 34.51
C THR A 72 23.98 -3.08 34.02
N SER A 73 22.88 -2.41 34.38
CA SER A 73 21.54 -2.77 33.91
C SER A 73 21.41 -2.57 32.40
N TYR A 74 20.49 -3.32 31.80
CA TYR A 74 20.22 -3.24 30.37
C TYR A 74 19.32 -2.06 30.07
N CYS A 75 19.82 -1.17 29.21
CA CYS A 75 19.07 -0.05 28.67
C CYS A 75 18.91 -0.16 27.15
N GLN A 76 17.76 0.27 26.67
CA GLN A 76 17.46 0.47 25.26
C GLN A 76 17.34 1.98 25.00
N PHE A 77 18.15 2.46 24.07
CA PHE A 77 18.08 3.82 23.58
C PHE A 77 17.33 3.87 22.25
N SER A 78 16.41 4.82 22.09
CA SER A 78 15.76 5.08 20.80
C SER A 78 15.53 6.57 20.59
N MET A 79 15.48 6.97 19.32
CA MET A 79 15.20 8.35 18.91
C MET A 79 13.98 8.35 18.01
N ARG A 80 13.05 9.26 18.30
CA ARG A 80 11.93 9.59 17.42
C ARG A 80 12.07 11.02 16.96
N ALA A 81 11.92 11.25 15.67
CA ALA A 81 11.86 12.60 15.11
C ALA A 81 10.85 12.63 13.98
N ARG A 82 10.22 13.79 13.80
CA ARG A 82 9.46 14.09 12.59
C ARG A 82 10.45 14.56 11.52
N THR A 83 10.31 14.01 10.32
CA THR A 83 11.15 14.32 9.17
C THR A 83 10.25 14.70 8.00
N GLU A 84 10.82 15.30 6.96
CA GLU A 84 10.10 15.49 5.71
C GLU A 84 9.91 14.20 4.90
N MET A 85 10.69 13.14 5.19
CA MET A 85 10.53 11.84 4.54
C MET A 85 9.17 11.21 4.85
N THR A 86 8.43 10.84 3.80
CA THR A 86 7.17 10.09 3.92
C THR A 86 7.26 8.77 3.18
N LEU A 87 6.90 7.69 3.86
CA LEU A 87 6.79 6.37 3.25
C LEU A 87 5.39 6.21 2.66
N GLN A 88 5.33 5.82 1.39
CA GLN A 88 4.11 5.53 0.66
C GLN A 88 4.18 4.12 0.10
N GLY A 89 3.03 3.48 -0.05
CA GLY A 89 2.96 2.13 -0.59
C GLY A 89 1.84 1.30 0.01
N GLY A 90 1.75 0.06 -0.42
CA GLY A 90 0.65 -0.82 -0.05
C GLY A 90 0.64 -2.10 -0.89
N PHE A 91 -0.52 -2.77 -0.88
CA PHE A 91 -0.71 -4.07 -1.48
C PHE A 91 -1.15 -3.96 -2.93
N MET A 92 -0.49 -4.72 -3.80
CA MET A 92 -0.89 -4.88 -5.19
C MET A 92 -2.05 -5.88 -5.21
N LEU A 93 -3.28 -5.38 -5.36
CA LEU A 93 -4.50 -6.21 -5.38
C LEU A 93 -4.97 -6.42 -6.81
N GLY A 94 -5.35 -7.66 -7.14
CA GLY A 94 -5.85 -8.02 -8.46
C GLY A 94 -5.45 -9.42 -8.86
N SER A 95 -5.66 -9.75 -10.13
CA SER A 95 -5.23 -11.00 -10.73
C SER A 95 -4.57 -10.75 -12.08
N GLY A 96 -3.61 -11.61 -12.45
CA GLY A 96 -2.90 -11.54 -13.73
C GLY A 96 -1.40 -11.32 -13.59
N TYR A 97 -0.70 -11.40 -14.73
CA TYR A 97 0.75 -11.34 -14.80
C TYR A 97 1.34 -9.93 -14.59
N ASP A 98 0.53 -8.88 -14.76
CA ASP A 98 0.97 -7.49 -14.65
C ASP A 98 0.85 -6.92 -13.24
N LEU A 99 0.44 -7.73 -12.25
CA LEU A 99 0.25 -7.27 -10.87
C LEU A 99 1.54 -6.68 -10.28
N GLU A 100 2.69 -7.32 -10.54
CA GLU A 100 4.01 -6.87 -10.10
C GLU A 100 4.47 -5.57 -10.78
N ARG A 101 3.88 -5.21 -11.92
CA ARG A 101 4.19 -3.99 -12.69
C ARG A 101 3.24 -2.85 -12.42
N SER A 102 2.16 -3.09 -11.68
CA SER A 102 1.21 -2.04 -11.38
C SER A 102 1.83 -1.04 -10.37
N ASP A 103 1.43 0.21 -10.52
CA ASP A 103 1.82 1.35 -9.67
C ASP A 103 0.62 1.91 -8.89
N PHE A 104 -0.38 1.07 -8.66
CA PHE A 104 -1.60 1.41 -7.92
C PHE A 104 -1.77 0.55 -6.65
N PRO A 105 -0.86 0.65 -5.66
CA PRO A 105 -0.97 -0.13 -4.44
C PRO A 105 -2.13 0.35 -3.56
N ASN A 106 -2.83 -0.60 -2.93
CA ASN A 106 -3.82 -0.34 -1.91
C ASN A 106 -3.15 -0.15 -0.55
N THR A 107 -3.25 1.06 0.00
CA THR A 107 -2.55 1.43 1.24
C THR A 107 -3.26 0.98 2.53
N ARG A 108 -4.50 0.50 2.43
CA ARG A 108 -5.38 0.31 3.60
C ARG A 108 -5.61 -1.15 3.95
N TYR A 109 -5.62 -2.03 2.95
CA TYR A 109 -5.96 -3.42 3.17
C TYR A 109 -5.36 -4.40 2.16
N THR A 110 -5.33 -5.66 2.58
CA THR A 110 -5.12 -6.85 1.74
C THR A 110 -6.20 -7.90 2.04
N TYR A 111 -6.25 -8.97 1.24
CA TYR A 111 -7.26 -10.00 1.38
C TYR A 111 -6.79 -11.20 2.20
N TYR A 112 -7.68 -11.64 3.09
CA TYR A 112 -7.58 -12.85 3.87
C TYR A 112 -7.36 -14.06 2.98
N GLN A 113 -6.39 -14.91 3.35
CA GLN A 113 -6.00 -16.12 2.62
C GLN A 113 -5.64 -15.87 1.15
N GLN A 114 -5.12 -14.69 0.84
CA GLN A 114 -4.61 -14.37 -0.50
C GLN A 114 -3.21 -13.78 -0.39
N SER A 115 -2.34 -14.21 -1.30
CA SER A 115 -1.02 -13.62 -1.46
C SER A 115 -1.15 -12.30 -2.21
N ALA A 116 -0.52 -11.25 -1.69
CA ALA A 116 -0.43 -9.96 -2.35
C ALA A 116 1.00 -9.42 -2.26
N PRO A 117 1.58 -8.96 -3.38
CA PRO A 117 2.84 -8.22 -3.37
C PRO A 117 2.66 -6.88 -2.67
N VAL A 118 3.73 -6.37 -2.05
CA VAL A 118 3.76 -5.08 -1.39
C VAL A 118 4.74 -4.18 -2.11
N ALA A 119 4.28 -3.04 -2.61
CA ALA A 119 5.10 -2.04 -3.29
C ALA A 119 5.22 -0.78 -2.45
N VAL A 120 6.44 -0.26 -2.31
CA VAL A 120 6.72 0.91 -1.44
C VAL A 120 7.69 1.89 -2.09
N HIS A 121 7.56 3.15 -1.70
CA HIS A 121 8.33 4.31 -2.12
C HIS A 121 8.59 5.20 -0.92
N VAL A 122 9.75 5.84 -0.87
CA VAL A 122 10.06 6.84 0.15
C VAL A 122 10.28 8.21 -0.48
N ASN A 123 9.32 9.12 -0.27
CA ASN A 123 9.47 10.49 -0.73
C ASN A 123 10.56 11.20 0.07
N ARG A 124 11.26 12.12 -0.60
CA ARG A 124 12.29 12.99 0.00
C ARG A 124 13.46 12.23 0.64
N ASN A 125 13.65 10.95 0.28
CA ASN A 125 14.90 10.24 0.55
C ASN A 125 15.71 10.14 -0.74
N ARG A 126 16.55 11.16 -0.99
CA ARG A 126 17.37 11.22 -2.21
C ARG A 126 18.44 10.12 -2.20
N SER A 127 19.00 9.80 -3.37
CA SER A 127 20.18 8.94 -3.47
C SER A 127 21.35 9.54 -2.66
N PRO A 128 22.12 8.75 -1.89
CA PRO A 128 22.19 7.28 -1.88
C PRO A 128 21.26 6.58 -0.87
N GLY A 129 20.23 7.26 -0.34
CA GLY A 129 19.27 6.66 0.58
C GLY A 129 18.47 5.52 -0.06
N THR A 130 18.14 4.50 0.73
CA THR A 130 17.46 3.28 0.26
C THR A 130 16.50 2.70 1.28
N LEU A 131 15.50 1.94 0.82
CA LEU A 131 14.78 0.97 1.65
C LEU A 131 15.46 -0.40 1.54
N ASN A 132 15.54 -1.10 2.67
CA ASN A 132 16.34 -2.32 2.79
C ASN A 132 15.47 -3.52 3.13
N ALA A 133 14.60 -3.39 4.14
CA ALA A 133 13.85 -4.51 4.67
C ALA A 133 12.41 -4.15 5.04
N ILE A 134 11.58 -5.18 5.03
CA ILE A 134 10.17 -5.15 5.41
C ILE A 134 9.90 -6.29 6.40
N SER A 135 9.11 -6.01 7.42
CA SER A 135 8.58 -6.98 8.38
C SER A 135 7.13 -6.67 8.68
N PHE A 136 6.42 -7.65 9.21
CA PHE A 136 4.99 -7.56 9.47
C PHE A 136 4.71 -7.99 10.90
N VAL A 137 3.74 -7.34 11.54
CA VAL A 137 3.19 -7.72 12.83
C VAL A 137 1.73 -8.08 12.59
N GLY A 138 1.40 -9.33 12.88
CA GLY A 138 0.03 -9.82 12.87
C GLY A 138 -0.61 -9.82 14.24
N GLU A 139 -1.70 -10.58 14.38
CA GLU A 139 -2.50 -10.67 15.60
C GLU A 139 -1.71 -11.17 16.81
N GLU A 140 -0.73 -12.05 16.60
CA GLU A 140 0.13 -12.57 17.68
C GLU A 140 1.10 -11.52 18.26
N ASN A 141 1.07 -10.27 17.77
CA ASN A 141 1.96 -9.18 18.16
C ASN A 141 3.46 -9.51 18.02
N ALA A 142 3.79 -10.54 17.24
CA ALA A 142 5.14 -10.93 16.93
C ALA A 142 5.56 -10.34 15.58
N PHE A 143 6.76 -9.75 15.52
CA PHE A 143 7.36 -9.33 14.27
C PHE A 143 7.83 -10.55 13.48
N SER A 144 7.41 -10.62 12.22
CA SER A 144 8.00 -11.55 11.27
C SER A 144 9.47 -11.21 11.01
N ARG A 145 10.24 -12.23 10.66
CA ARG A 145 11.66 -12.05 10.34
C ARG A 145 11.80 -11.06 9.18
N PRO A 146 12.62 -9.99 9.31
CA PRO A 146 12.81 -9.00 8.25
C PRO A 146 13.20 -9.66 6.93
N LYS A 147 12.54 -9.24 5.86
CA LYS A 147 12.78 -9.68 4.48
C LYS A 147 13.34 -8.53 3.68
N LEU A 148 14.29 -8.82 2.80
CA LEU A 148 14.87 -7.80 1.93
C LEU A 148 13.84 -7.35 0.90
N LEU A 149 13.81 -6.05 0.64
CA LEU A 149 13.03 -5.46 -0.44
C LEU A 149 13.79 -5.62 -1.76
N GLY A 150 13.10 -6.13 -2.77
CA GLY A 150 13.57 -6.12 -4.15
C GLY A 150 13.44 -4.72 -4.76
N LYS A 151 14.19 -4.47 -5.84
CA LYS A 151 14.04 -3.24 -6.64
C LYS A 151 13.28 -3.51 -7.93
N ARG A 152 12.32 -2.63 -8.22
CA ARG A 152 11.62 -2.54 -9.50
C ARG A 152 12.12 -1.32 -10.26
N TYR A 153 12.49 -1.51 -11.52
CA TYR A 153 12.93 -0.43 -12.39
C TYR A 153 11.74 0.09 -13.20
N ASN A 154 11.72 1.41 -13.43
CA ASN A 154 10.66 2.07 -14.21
C ASN A 154 9.24 1.95 -13.59
N CYS A 155 9.16 1.92 -12.26
CA CYS A 155 7.93 1.96 -11.46
C CYS A 155 7.94 3.19 -10.55
N ALA A 156 6.77 3.76 -10.26
CA ALA A 156 6.62 4.83 -9.28
C ALA A 156 6.93 4.35 -7.84
N TYR A 157 6.65 3.09 -7.55
CA TYR A 157 7.06 2.43 -6.31
C TYR A 157 8.21 1.45 -6.58
N GLU A 158 9.43 1.88 -6.32
CA GLU A 158 10.66 1.21 -6.75
C GLU A 158 11.07 0.04 -5.85
N TYR A 159 10.44 -0.14 -4.69
CA TYR A 159 10.73 -1.26 -3.79
C TYR A 159 9.54 -2.22 -3.73
N VAL A 160 9.83 -3.53 -3.74
CA VAL A 160 8.80 -4.58 -3.72
C VAL A 160 9.13 -5.72 -2.78
N PHE A 161 8.10 -6.28 -2.18
CA PHE A 161 8.11 -7.55 -1.50
C PHE A 161 7.10 -8.47 -2.17
N GLU A 162 7.56 -9.63 -2.67
CA GLU A 162 6.82 -10.44 -3.64
C GLU A 162 5.50 -11.02 -3.12
N SER A 163 5.42 -11.35 -1.83
CA SER A 163 4.26 -12.07 -1.32
C SER A 163 4.09 -11.90 0.17
N PHE A 164 3.08 -11.12 0.54
CA PHE A 164 2.51 -11.12 1.88
C PHE A 164 1.23 -11.95 1.92
N TYR A 165 1.04 -12.73 2.97
CA TYR A 165 -0.14 -13.56 3.19
C TYR A 165 -0.58 -13.44 4.64
N CYS A 166 -1.86 -13.13 4.88
CA CYS A 166 -2.46 -13.11 6.20
C CYS A 166 -3.43 -14.29 6.38
N ASP A 167 -3.28 -14.97 7.51
CA ASP A 167 -3.99 -16.17 7.95
C ASP A 167 -5.14 -15.87 8.94
N ALA A 168 -5.22 -14.64 9.43
CA ALA A 168 -6.28 -14.09 10.26
C ALA A 168 -6.76 -12.73 9.71
N THR A 169 -8.03 -12.41 9.91
CA THR A 169 -8.57 -11.08 9.62
C THR A 169 -8.29 -10.13 10.77
N GLY A 170 -8.03 -8.86 10.50
CA GLY A 170 -7.84 -7.88 11.56
C GLY A 170 -6.83 -6.78 11.22
N TYR A 171 -6.33 -6.13 12.27
CA TYR A 171 -5.33 -5.08 12.17
C TYR A 171 -3.92 -5.67 12.16
N TYR A 172 -3.13 -5.23 11.21
CA TYR A 172 -1.73 -5.59 11.05
C TYR A 172 -0.89 -4.31 10.97
N TYR A 173 0.39 -4.46 11.26
CA TYR A 173 1.38 -3.41 11.03
C TYR A 173 2.44 -3.90 10.07
N VAL A 174 2.85 -3.03 9.15
CA VAL A 174 4.06 -3.22 8.34
C VAL A 174 5.15 -2.30 8.87
N GLN A 175 6.31 -2.88 9.15
CA GLN A 175 7.51 -2.18 9.53
C GLN A 175 8.47 -2.18 8.34
N ILE A 176 8.94 -1.00 7.95
CA ILE A 176 9.86 -0.81 6.84
C ILE A 176 11.10 -0.10 7.35
N GLU A 177 12.25 -0.65 7.00
CA GLU A 177 13.56 -0.20 7.41
C GLU A 177 14.35 0.28 6.20
N GLY A 178 15.10 1.36 6.39
CA GLY A 178 15.90 1.96 5.35
C GLY A 178 17.04 2.79 5.90
N VAL A 179 17.80 3.35 4.98
CA VAL A 179 18.91 4.26 5.22
C VAL A 179 18.57 5.59 4.54
N SER A 180 18.69 6.71 5.26
CA SER A 180 18.51 8.04 4.69
C SER A 180 19.68 8.41 3.76
N PHE A 181 19.54 9.46 2.94
CA PHE A 181 20.67 9.92 2.10
C PHE A 181 21.91 10.28 2.93
N GLN A 182 21.73 10.72 4.17
CA GLN A 182 22.80 11.04 5.11
C GLN A 182 23.42 9.80 5.80
N GLY A 183 22.92 8.59 5.51
CA GLY A 183 23.43 7.34 6.06
C GLY A 183 22.74 6.88 7.35
N PHE A 184 21.59 7.43 7.72
CA PHE A 184 20.90 7.07 8.98
C PHE A 184 19.93 5.93 8.78
N ASN A 185 20.04 4.91 9.64
CA ASN A 185 19.02 3.87 9.72
C ASN A 185 17.73 4.48 10.27
N PHE A 186 16.64 4.30 9.54
CA PHE A 186 15.31 4.69 9.99
C PHE A 186 14.35 3.53 9.86
N ARG A 187 13.28 3.61 10.65
CA ARG A 187 12.17 2.68 10.63
C ARG A 187 10.85 3.44 10.59
N ARG A 188 9.91 2.95 9.79
CA ARG A 188 8.53 3.43 9.75
C ARG A 188 7.57 2.26 9.95
N ILE A 189 6.50 2.50 10.69
CA ILE A 189 5.45 1.52 10.95
C ILE A 189 4.15 2.09 10.38
N ILE A 190 3.46 1.31 9.55
CA ILE A 190 2.20 1.69 8.91
C ILE A 190 1.15 0.63 9.24
N PRO A 191 -0.04 1.03 9.70
CA PRO A 191 -1.14 0.09 9.91
C PRO A 191 -1.85 -0.27 8.61
N PHE A 192 -2.36 -1.50 8.51
CA PHE A 192 -3.27 -1.94 7.45
C PHE A 192 -4.24 -3.00 7.98
N ASN A 193 -5.24 -3.35 7.17
CA ASN A 193 -6.23 -4.38 7.53
C ASN A 193 -6.11 -5.61 6.63
N CYS A 194 -6.24 -6.80 7.22
CA CYS A 194 -6.52 -8.03 6.47
C CYS A 194 -8.04 -8.27 6.50
N ILE A 195 -8.68 -8.22 5.33
CA ILE A 195 -10.14 -8.31 5.21
C ILE A 195 -10.57 -9.47 4.32
N VAL A 196 -11.80 -9.95 4.48
CA VAL A 196 -12.36 -10.97 3.59
C VAL A 196 -12.57 -10.36 2.20
N SER A 197 -12.12 -11.05 1.15
CA SER A 197 -12.39 -10.62 -0.23
C SER A 197 -13.89 -10.59 -0.46
N PRO A 198 -14.46 -9.51 -1.02
CA PRO A 198 -15.87 -9.50 -1.37
C PRO A 198 -16.16 -10.64 -2.36
N PRO A 199 -17.34 -11.27 -2.27
CA PRO A 199 -17.73 -12.29 -3.24
C PRO A 199 -17.66 -11.66 -4.64
N LYS A 200 -16.98 -12.36 -5.56
CA LYS A 200 -16.95 -11.95 -6.97
C LYS A 200 -18.41 -11.78 -7.40
N PRO A 201 -18.81 -10.65 -8.02
CA PRO A 201 -20.16 -10.52 -8.53
C PRO A 201 -20.41 -11.71 -9.45
N THR A 202 -21.35 -12.56 -9.06
CA THR A 202 -21.87 -13.60 -9.93
C THR A 202 -22.44 -12.86 -11.13
N THR A 203 -21.72 -12.86 -12.24
CA THR A 203 -22.31 -12.52 -13.53
C THR A 203 -23.60 -13.34 -13.61
N PRO A 204 -24.78 -12.71 -13.72
CA PRO A 204 -26.00 -13.47 -13.95
C PRO A 204 -25.72 -14.41 -15.12
N PRO A 205 -26.17 -15.67 -15.07
CA PRO A 205 -25.95 -16.59 -16.17
C PRO A 205 -26.40 -15.89 -17.44
N THR A 206 -25.47 -15.70 -18.38
CA THR A 206 -25.80 -15.33 -19.75
C THR A 206 -26.58 -16.51 -20.30
N THR A 207 -27.89 -16.51 -20.04
CA THR A 207 -28.85 -17.19 -20.90
C THR A 207 -28.84 -16.40 -22.19
N THR A 208 -27.81 -16.58 -23.01
CA THR A 208 -27.95 -16.31 -24.42
C THR A 208 -28.87 -17.42 -24.90
N PRO A 209 -30.18 -17.16 -25.17
CA PRO A 209 -30.99 -18.17 -25.83
C PRO A 209 -30.27 -18.58 -27.10
N ALA A 210 -30.18 -19.88 -27.36
CA ALA A 210 -29.65 -20.38 -28.62
C ALA A 210 -30.30 -19.58 -29.75
N PRO A 211 -29.53 -18.98 -30.67
CA PRO A 211 -30.07 -18.10 -31.68
C PRO A 211 -31.16 -18.86 -32.41
N THR A 212 -32.39 -18.36 -32.31
CA THR A 212 -33.51 -18.92 -33.07
C THR A 212 -33.09 -18.83 -34.54
N PRO A 213 -33.06 -19.95 -35.27
CA PRO A 213 -32.56 -19.94 -36.64
C PRO A 213 -33.37 -18.93 -37.43
N LEU A 214 -32.67 -17.93 -37.95
CA LEU A 214 -33.26 -16.80 -38.65
C LEU A 214 -33.95 -17.35 -39.90
N SER A 215 -35.29 -17.33 -39.92
CA SER A 215 -36.06 -17.91 -41.03
C SER A 215 -36.37 -16.89 -42.12
N GLN A 216 -36.37 -15.59 -41.80
CA GLN A 216 -36.72 -14.50 -42.70
C GLN A 216 -35.99 -13.20 -42.34
N CYS A 217 -35.71 -12.38 -43.35
CA CYS A 217 -35.17 -11.03 -43.22
C CYS A 217 -36.27 -9.99 -43.48
N GLN A 218 -36.28 -8.91 -42.69
CA GLN A 218 -37.21 -7.80 -42.85
C GLN A 218 -36.72 -6.80 -43.91
N ASN A 219 -37.59 -5.86 -44.29
CA ASN A 219 -37.25 -4.69 -45.12
C ASN A 219 -36.51 -5.01 -46.44
N GLY A 220 -36.80 -6.16 -47.04
CA GLY A 220 -36.18 -6.59 -48.30
C GLY A 220 -34.75 -7.12 -48.16
N GLY A 221 -34.29 -7.43 -46.94
CA GLY A 221 -33.02 -8.12 -46.71
C GLY A 221 -33.00 -9.53 -47.34
N VAL A 222 -31.81 -10.00 -47.67
CA VAL A 222 -31.59 -11.32 -48.28
C VAL A 222 -31.06 -12.29 -47.22
N LEU A 223 -31.73 -13.42 -47.04
CA LEU A 223 -31.27 -14.49 -46.15
C LEU A 223 -30.11 -15.23 -46.81
N VAL A 224 -28.94 -15.20 -46.16
CA VAL A 224 -27.74 -15.89 -46.62
C VAL A 224 -27.47 -17.07 -45.69
N THR A 225 -27.53 -18.27 -46.25
CA THR A 225 -27.16 -19.52 -45.59
C THR A 225 -25.70 -19.86 -45.90
N ASN A 226 -24.89 -19.95 -44.85
CA ASN A 226 -23.50 -20.37 -44.93
C ASN A 226 -23.39 -21.90 -45.06
N LEU A 227 -22.19 -22.37 -45.45
CA LEU A 227 -21.87 -23.79 -45.60
C LEU A 227 -21.95 -24.58 -44.28
N ASP A 228 -21.83 -23.91 -43.14
CA ASP A 228 -21.95 -24.47 -41.80
C ASP A 228 -23.41 -24.50 -41.29
N SER A 229 -24.38 -24.28 -42.17
CA SER A 229 -25.82 -24.18 -41.86
C SER A 229 -26.21 -22.99 -40.97
N SER A 230 -25.27 -22.07 -40.67
CA SER A 230 -25.62 -20.79 -40.05
C SER A 230 -26.30 -19.87 -41.07
N SER A 231 -27.24 -19.04 -40.63
CA SER A 231 -27.96 -18.11 -41.49
C SER A 231 -27.86 -16.69 -40.94
N TYR A 232 -27.66 -15.71 -41.81
CA TYR A 232 -27.69 -14.28 -41.46
C TYR A 232 -28.41 -13.46 -42.52
N CYS A 233 -28.87 -12.26 -42.15
CA CYS A 233 -29.49 -11.34 -43.11
C CYS A 233 -28.48 -10.36 -43.68
N TYR A 234 -28.42 -10.29 -45.01
CA TYR A 234 -27.76 -9.22 -45.72
C TYR A 234 -28.77 -8.09 -45.98
N CYS A 235 -28.58 -6.97 -45.28
CA CYS A 235 -29.51 -5.84 -45.34
C CYS A 235 -29.24 -4.95 -46.56
N LEU A 236 -30.28 -4.69 -47.33
CA LEU A 236 -30.24 -3.80 -48.50
C LEU A 236 -30.74 -2.40 -48.12
N GLY A 237 -30.15 -1.38 -48.76
CA GLY A 237 -30.56 0.02 -48.56
C GLY A 237 -30.10 0.60 -47.22
N LEU A 238 -31.00 1.36 -46.57
CA LEU A 238 -30.73 2.05 -45.29
C LEU A 238 -31.33 1.25 -44.11
N PHE A 239 -31.00 -0.03 -44.01
CA PHE A 239 -31.43 -0.90 -42.91
C PHE A 239 -30.24 -1.70 -42.34
N THR A 240 -30.29 -2.00 -41.04
CA THR A 240 -29.29 -2.72 -40.25
C THR A 240 -29.99 -3.56 -39.17
N GLY A 241 -29.22 -4.24 -38.32
CA GLY A 241 -29.72 -5.14 -37.28
C GLY A 241 -29.62 -6.61 -37.67
N THR A 242 -30.04 -7.49 -36.77
CA THR A 242 -29.85 -8.94 -36.92
C THR A 242 -30.76 -9.56 -37.98
N ASN A 243 -31.92 -8.95 -38.25
CA ASN A 243 -32.87 -9.35 -39.28
C ASN A 243 -33.30 -8.16 -40.17
N CYS A 244 -32.47 -7.10 -40.24
CA CYS A 244 -32.73 -5.86 -41.00
C CYS A 244 -33.93 -5.03 -40.49
N GLU A 245 -34.23 -5.14 -39.20
CA GLU A 245 -35.27 -4.43 -38.47
C GLU A 245 -34.99 -2.93 -38.31
N THR A 246 -33.73 -2.53 -38.19
CA THR A 246 -33.37 -1.18 -37.80
C THR A 246 -33.13 -0.30 -39.01
N ARG A 247 -33.82 0.84 -39.11
CA ARG A 247 -33.57 1.82 -40.18
C ARG A 247 -32.32 2.65 -39.87
N ILE A 248 -31.42 2.78 -40.85
CA ILE A 248 -30.28 3.70 -40.79
C ILE A 248 -30.76 5.10 -41.19
N CYS A 249 -30.61 6.05 -40.28
CA CYS A 249 -30.86 7.45 -40.56
C CYS A 249 -29.57 8.14 -41.04
N ALA A 250 -29.58 8.73 -42.23
CA ALA A 250 -28.45 9.51 -42.75
C ALA A 250 -28.52 10.97 -42.27
N ASN A 251 -27.39 11.68 -42.30
CA ASN A 251 -27.28 13.12 -41.95
C ASN A 251 -27.71 13.48 -40.51
N GLY A 252 -27.44 12.60 -39.54
CA GLY A 252 -27.68 12.89 -38.12
C GLY A 252 -29.14 12.77 -37.67
N GLY A 253 -30.01 12.15 -38.49
CA GLY A 253 -31.34 11.77 -38.02
C GLY A 253 -31.27 10.63 -37.00
N GLU A 254 -32.23 10.57 -36.08
CA GLU A 254 -32.41 9.46 -35.15
C GLU A 254 -33.77 8.78 -35.41
N THR A 255 -33.85 7.48 -35.16
CA THR A 255 -35.13 6.75 -35.17
C THR A 255 -35.87 7.05 -33.86
N SER A 256 -36.96 7.81 -33.93
CA SER A 256 -37.84 8.00 -32.77
C SER A 256 -38.52 6.66 -32.44
N GLU A 257 -38.17 6.04 -31.33
CA GLU A 257 -39.02 4.99 -30.74
C GLU A 257 -40.33 5.63 -30.31
N ILE A 258 -41.45 5.19 -30.89
CA ILE A 258 -42.78 5.49 -30.33
C ILE A 258 -42.89 4.62 -29.08
N VAL A 259 -42.67 5.22 -27.91
CA VAL A 259 -43.07 4.62 -26.64
C VAL A 259 -44.59 4.70 -26.58
N GLU A 260 -45.26 3.62 -26.95
CA GLU A 260 -46.67 3.43 -26.62
C GLU A 260 -46.76 3.34 -25.08
N ILE A 261 -47.08 4.47 -24.43
CA ILE A 261 -47.46 4.48 -23.02
C ILE A 261 -48.82 3.79 -22.93
N ALA A 262 -48.81 2.48 -22.72
CA ALA A 262 -49.99 1.73 -22.36
C ALA A 262 -50.43 2.16 -20.96
N SER A 263 -51.41 3.06 -20.91
CA SER A 263 -52.21 3.33 -19.72
C SER A 263 -53.08 2.12 -19.41
N ARG A 264 -52.84 1.45 -18.27
CA ARG A 264 -53.86 0.85 -17.40
C ARG A 264 -53.27 0.42 -16.07
#